data_AF-A0A1B8PIZ0-F1
#
_entry.id   AF-A0A1B8PIZ0-F1
#
_cell.length_a   1.000
_cell.length_b   1.000
_cell.length_c   1.000
_cell.angle_alpha   90.00
_cell.angle_beta   90.00
_cell.angle_gamma   90.00
#
_symmetry.space_group_name_H-M   'P 1'
#
loop_
_entity.id
_entity.type
_entity.pdbx_description
1 polymer ?
#
loop_
_entity_poly.entity_id
_entity_poly.type
_entity_poly.pdbx_seq_one_letter_code
_entity_poly.pdbx_strand_id
1 'polypeptide(L)'
;MRWNAININKVKANAPKANQEEADKIAVLFNTGNLEVNKENLDYLYQINTNKDLTILVEADYVGKVLMTGSWESIEDGSGNLKVTVRPINLLKWAVFGTLTLVKRTNGTYGFYNDTYNFEMHNSLRPDELLRNANTKIGSPTCGSLSGCIGFNISFNKTNYNPKNIINLND
;
A
#
# COMPACT_ATOMS: atom_id res chain seq x y z
N MET A 1 14.90 -9.37 23.54
CA MET A 1 15.81 -9.55 22.39
C MET A 1 15.63 -8.37 21.46
N ARG A 2 16.67 -7.53 21.30
CA ARG A 2 16.68 -6.40 20.35
C ARG A 2 17.04 -6.97 18.99
N TRP A 3 16.14 -6.89 18.01
CA TRP A 3 16.50 -7.09 16.62
C TRP A 3 17.41 -5.94 16.21
N ASN A 4 18.72 -6.21 16.23
CA ASN A 4 19.70 -5.34 15.59
C ASN A 4 19.25 -5.14 14.15
N ALA A 5 19.18 -3.89 13.71
CA ALA A 5 18.95 -3.50 12.33
C ALA A 5 19.75 -4.40 11.39
N ILE A 6 19.13 -5.45 10.86
CA ILE A 6 19.76 -6.34 9.90
C ILE A 6 19.84 -5.51 8.62
N ASN A 7 20.98 -4.86 8.44
CA ASN A 7 21.60 -4.55 7.16
C ASN A 7 20.71 -3.92 6.07
N ILE A 8 19.71 -3.11 6.43
CA ILE A 8 18.93 -2.34 5.46
C ILE A 8 19.85 -1.45 4.59
N ASN A 9 20.98 -0.99 5.15
CA ASN A 9 21.98 -0.17 4.44
C ASN A 9 22.92 -0.92 3.46
N LYS A 10 22.96 -2.26 3.41
CA LYS A 10 23.84 -3.00 2.47
C LYS A 10 23.18 -3.36 1.13
N VAL A 11 21.89 -3.11 0.96
CA VAL A 11 21.09 -3.60 -0.19
C VAL A 11 21.26 -2.73 -1.46
N LYS A 12 21.93 -1.58 -1.40
CA LYS A 12 22.06 -0.69 -2.57
C LYS A 12 22.98 -1.18 -3.70
N ALA A 13 23.72 -2.28 -3.54
CA ALA A 13 24.68 -2.74 -4.55
C ALA A 13 24.20 -3.93 -5.42
N ASN A 14 23.29 -4.78 -4.93
CA ASN A 14 22.77 -5.93 -5.67
C ASN A 14 21.31 -6.19 -5.28
N ALA A 15 20.45 -6.43 -6.27
CA ALA A 15 19.07 -6.85 -6.02
C ALA A 15 19.03 -8.10 -5.14
N PRO A 16 18.16 -8.17 -4.12
CA PRO A 16 18.06 -9.36 -3.27
C PRO A 16 17.53 -10.53 -4.11
N LYS A 17 17.95 -11.75 -3.73
CA LYS A 17 17.43 -12.97 -4.35
C LYS A 17 16.02 -13.23 -3.85
N ALA A 18 15.20 -13.88 -4.68
CA ALA A 18 13.93 -14.43 -4.29
C ALA A 18 14.06 -15.29 -3.03
N ASN A 19 13.19 -15.05 -2.06
CA ASN A 19 13.15 -15.77 -0.79
C ASN A 19 11.72 -15.75 -0.23
N GLN A 20 10.89 -16.69 -0.66
CA GLN A 20 9.49 -16.75 -0.22
C GLN A 20 9.34 -16.99 1.28
N GLU A 21 10.21 -17.81 1.89
CA GLU A 21 10.13 -18.09 3.33
C GLU A 21 10.34 -16.81 4.16
N GLU A 22 11.24 -15.93 3.71
CA GLU A 22 11.43 -14.61 4.32
C GLU A 22 10.28 -13.66 3.99
N ALA A 23 9.74 -13.69 2.77
CA ALA A 23 8.55 -12.92 2.40
C ALA A 23 7.35 -13.25 3.30
N ASP A 24 7.12 -14.54 3.58
CA ASP A 24 6.05 -15.01 4.45
C ASP A 24 6.25 -14.55 5.89
N LYS A 25 7.49 -14.59 6.40
CA LYS A 25 7.85 -14.06 7.73
C LYS A 25 7.59 -12.55 7.82
N ILE A 26 7.97 -11.79 6.81
CA ILE A 26 7.72 -10.35 6.75
C ILE A 26 6.23 -10.04 6.71
N ALA A 27 5.44 -10.80 5.93
CA ALA A 27 3.99 -10.66 5.92
C ALA A 27 3.38 -10.90 7.30
N VAL A 28 3.84 -11.91 8.05
CA VAL A 28 3.41 -12.12 9.44
C VAL A 28 3.77 -10.93 10.34
N LEU A 29 4.95 -10.32 10.17
CA LEU A 29 5.34 -9.14 10.95
C LEU A 29 4.47 -7.92 10.65
N PHE A 30 4.09 -7.69 9.38
CA PHE A 30 3.10 -6.66 9.03
C PHE A 30 1.75 -6.95 9.70
N ASN A 31 1.26 -8.19 9.58
CA ASN A 31 -0.06 -8.59 10.09
C ASN A 31 -0.16 -8.45 11.61
N THR A 32 0.95 -8.70 12.31
CA THR A 32 1.06 -8.58 13.78
C THR A 32 1.41 -7.17 14.25
N GLY A 33 1.64 -6.21 13.35
CA GLY A 33 2.04 -4.84 13.70
C GLY A 33 3.47 -4.71 14.22
N ASN A 34 4.30 -5.75 14.04
CA ASN A 34 5.69 -5.78 14.46
C ASN A 34 6.66 -5.22 13.38
N LEU A 35 6.15 -4.91 12.19
CA LEU A 35 6.88 -4.21 11.14
C LEU A 35 6.01 -3.07 10.58
N GLU A 36 6.62 -1.90 10.39
CA GLU A 36 5.93 -0.74 9.85
C GLU A 36 5.71 -0.86 8.33
N VAL A 37 4.47 -0.60 7.89
CA VAL A 37 4.08 -0.57 6.47
C VAL A 37 4.57 0.70 5.79
N ASN A 38 5.84 0.74 5.43
CA ASN A 38 6.44 1.86 4.69
C ASN A 38 7.00 1.38 3.34
N LYS A 39 7.35 2.34 2.48
CA LYS A 39 7.79 2.07 1.11
C LYS A 39 9.01 1.13 1.07
N GLU A 40 9.99 1.34 1.94
CA GLU A 40 11.21 0.54 1.99
C GLU A 40 10.92 -0.93 2.32
N ASN A 41 10.09 -1.19 3.34
CA ASN A 41 9.74 -2.55 3.73
C ASN A 41 8.88 -3.25 2.68
N LEU A 42 7.98 -2.53 1.99
CA LEU A 42 7.14 -3.09 0.93
C LEU A 42 7.93 -3.34 -0.35
N ASP A 43 8.87 -2.45 -0.70
CA ASP A 43 9.79 -2.64 -1.82
C ASP A 43 10.68 -3.87 -1.57
N TYR A 44 11.21 -4.04 -0.37
CA TYR A 44 11.98 -5.24 -0.02
C TYR A 44 11.13 -6.51 -0.12
N LEU A 45 9.92 -6.50 0.44
CA LEU A 45 8.99 -7.62 0.34
C LEU A 45 8.71 -7.97 -1.13
N TYR A 46 8.43 -6.97 -1.96
CA TYR A 46 8.23 -7.13 -3.40
C TYR A 46 9.44 -7.80 -4.07
N GLN A 47 10.67 -7.35 -3.78
CA GLN A 47 11.87 -7.91 -4.41
C GLN A 47 12.13 -9.37 -4.08
N ILE A 48 11.79 -9.83 -2.87
CA ILE A 48 12.02 -11.22 -2.45
C ILE A 48 10.81 -12.13 -2.68
N ASN A 49 9.61 -11.56 -2.87
CA ASN A 49 8.37 -12.32 -3.02
C ASN A 49 8.26 -13.00 -4.39
N THR A 50 7.83 -14.26 -4.37
CA THR A 50 7.53 -15.10 -5.54
C THR A 50 6.08 -15.60 -5.57
N ASN A 51 5.25 -15.16 -4.61
CA ASN A 51 3.86 -15.59 -4.48
C ASN A 51 2.91 -14.41 -4.71
N LYS A 52 2.16 -14.44 -5.80
CA LYS A 52 1.15 -13.41 -6.13
C LYS A 52 -0.04 -13.37 -5.17
N ASP A 53 -0.29 -14.47 -4.47
CA ASP A 53 -1.41 -14.62 -3.55
C ASP A 53 -1.04 -14.21 -2.11
N LEU A 54 0.24 -13.84 -1.88
CA LEU A 54 0.69 -13.28 -0.60
C LEU A 54 -0.18 -12.07 -0.25
N THR A 55 -0.60 -11.99 1.01
CA THR A 55 -1.46 -10.91 1.51
C THR A 55 -0.90 -10.36 2.80
N ILE A 56 -0.79 -9.03 2.87
CA ILE A 56 -0.53 -8.31 4.12
C ILE A 56 -1.80 -7.62 4.61
N LEU A 57 -1.96 -7.53 5.92
CA LEU A 57 -3.07 -6.90 6.61
C LEU A 57 -2.64 -5.55 7.14
N VAL A 58 -3.34 -4.50 6.71
CA VAL A 58 -3.08 -3.12 7.10
C VAL A 58 -4.31 -2.57 7.80
N GLU A 59 -4.12 -1.85 8.90
CA GLU A 59 -5.22 -1.14 9.55
C GLU A 59 -5.70 -0.02 8.63
N ALA A 60 -7.01 0.11 8.42
CA ALA A 60 -7.53 1.10 7.50
C ALA A 60 -7.09 2.53 7.89
N ASP A 61 -7.03 2.82 9.19
CA ASP A 61 -6.56 4.11 9.71
C ASP A 61 -5.06 4.37 9.51
N TYR A 62 -4.24 3.34 9.21
CA TYR A 62 -2.82 3.52 8.89
C TYR A 62 -2.60 4.33 7.61
N VAL A 63 -3.60 4.35 6.72
CA VAL A 63 -3.62 5.20 5.51
C VAL A 63 -3.53 6.68 5.88
N GLY A 64 -4.01 7.06 7.08
CA GLY A 64 -4.08 8.44 7.53
C GLY A 64 -5.19 9.22 6.82
N LYS A 65 -5.14 10.55 6.86
CA LYS A 65 -6.16 11.40 6.22
C LYS A 65 -6.16 11.23 4.70
N VAL A 66 -7.35 11.16 4.12
CA VAL A 66 -7.55 11.01 2.68
C VAL A 66 -8.39 12.15 2.12
N LEU A 67 -8.04 12.58 0.91
CA LEU A 67 -8.80 13.53 0.13
C LEU A 67 -9.67 12.78 -0.89
N MET A 68 -10.97 13.05 -0.89
CA MET A 68 -11.88 12.61 -1.96
C MET A 68 -11.54 13.31 -3.26
N THR A 69 -11.40 12.53 -4.34
CA THR A 69 -11.11 13.05 -5.69
C THR A 69 -12.30 12.90 -6.65
N GLY A 70 -13.46 12.51 -6.13
CA GLY A 70 -14.71 12.31 -6.87
C GLY A 70 -15.92 12.34 -5.93
N SER A 71 -17.08 12.00 -6.48
CA SER A 71 -18.34 11.91 -5.74
C SER A 71 -18.63 10.47 -5.31
N TRP A 72 -19.52 10.30 -4.33
CA TRP A 72 -20.01 8.97 -3.96
C TRP A 72 -20.82 8.36 -5.11
N GLU A 73 -20.53 7.10 -5.41
CA GLU A 73 -21.19 6.30 -6.44
C GLU A 73 -21.76 5.03 -5.82
N SER A 74 -22.93 4.59 -6.30
CA SER A 74 -23.48 3.29 -5.89
C SER A 74 -22.62 2.15 -6.42
N ILE A 75 -22.48 1.09 -5.62
CA ILE A 75 -21.90 -0.17 -6.08
C ILE A 75 -23.03 -1.02 -6.69
N GLU A 76 -22.87 -1.46 -7.94
CA GLU A 76 -23.86 -2.25 -8.71
C GLU A 76 -23.84 -3.75 -8.32
N ASP A 77 -23.82 -4.05 -7.02
CA ASP A 77 -23.82 -5.43 -6.48
C ASP A 77 -25.07 -5.74 -5.63
N GLY A 78 -26.02 -4.79 -5.57
CA GLY A 78 -27.24 -4.91 -4.76
C GLY A 78 -27.03 -4.68 -3.26
N SER A 79 -25.81 -4.37 -2.80
CA SER A 79 -25.51 -4.15 -1.38
C SER A 79 -26.02 -2.82 -0.82
N GLY A 80 -26.27 -1.84 -1.70
CA GLY A 80 -26.57 -0.45 -1.30
C GLY A 80 -25.35 0.29 -0.74
N ASN A 81 -24.15 -0.28 -0.83
CA ASN A 81 -22.92 0.40 -0.45
C ASN A 81 -22.55 1.48 -1.46
N LEU A 82 -21.87 2.52 -0.99
CA LEU A 82 -21.33 3.58 -1.83
C LEU A 82 -19.81 3.47 -1.90
N LYS A 83 -19.22 3.82 -3.04
CA LYS A 83 -17.78 3.92 -3.24
C LYS A 83 -17.38 5.33 -3.66
N VAL A 84 -16.14 5.71 -3.37
CA VAL A 84 -15.51 6.94 -3.88
C VAL A 84 -14.01 6.74 -4.00
N THR A 85 -13.42 7.38 -5.00
CA THR A 85 -11.96 7.44 -5.16
C THR A 85 -11.36 8.46 -4.19
N VAL A 86 -10.32 8.04 -3.46
CA VAL A 86 -9.59 8.91 -2.54
C VAL A 86 -8.07 8.74 -2.68
N ARG A 87 -7.31 9.72 -2.21
CA ARG A 87 -5.84 9.60 -2.06
C ARG A 87 -5.38 10.06 -0.69
N PRO A 88 -4.34 9.45 -0.08
CA PRO A 88 -3.74 9.99 1.12
C PRO A 88 -3.21 11.41 0.92
N ILE A 89 -3.40 12.30 1.89
CA ILE A 89 -2.83 13.66 1.83
C ILE A 89 -1.34 13.67 2.21
N ASN A 90 -0.90 12.68 2.99
CA ASN A 90 0.49 12.52 3.35
C ASN A 90 1.26 11.89 2.18
N LEU A 91 2.30 12.57 1.69
CA LEU A 91 3.07 12.12 0.52
C LEU A 91 3.72 10.74 0.70
N LEU A 92 4.17 10.39 1.91
CA LEU A 92 4.79 9.08 2.17
C LEU A 92 3.74 7.96 2.12
N LYS A 93 2.53 8.23 2.65
CA LYS A 93 1.40 7.30 2.55
C LYS A 93 0.92 7.18 1.11
N TRP A 94 0.88 8.30 0.39
CA TRP A 94 0.47 8.30 -1.01
C TRP A 94 1.47 7.56 -1.91
N ALA A 95 2.77 7.64 -1.62
CA ALA A 95 3.79 6.87 -2.33
C ALA A 95 3.66 5.34 -2.15
N VAL A 96 3.02 4.90 -1.06
CA VAL A 96 2.76 3.48 -0.77
C VAL A 96 1.43 3.01 -1.37
N PHE A 97 0.34 3.73 -1.07
CA PHE A 97 -1.02 3.27 -1.37
C PHE A 97 -1.61 3.86 -2.65
N GLY A 98 -0.97 4.86 -3.25
CA GLY A 98 -1.52 5.53 -4.43
C GLY A 98 -2.95 6.02 -4.21
N THR A 99 -3.79 5.77 -5.21
CA THR A 99 -5.22 6.07 -5.17
C THR A 99 -5.99 4.84 -4.68
N LEU A 100 -6.87 5.02 -3.71
CA LEU A 100 -7.66 3.95 -3.11
C LEU A 100 -9.16 4.11 -3.42
N THR A 101 -9.89 3.00 -3.36
CA THR A 101 -11.35 3.01 -3.35
C THR A 101 -11.86 2.91 -1.93
N LEU A 102 -12.46 3.99 -1.42
CA LEU A 102 -13.13 4.04 -0.13
C LEU A 102 -14.59 3.61 -0.29
N VAL A 103 -15.05 2.74 0.58
CA VAL A 103 -16.42 2.21 0.63
C VAL A 103 -17.11 2.69 1.89
N LYS A 104 -18.31 3.26 1.73
CA LYS A 104 -19.26 3.53 2.81
C LYS A 104 -20.31 2.43 2.80
N ARG A 105 -20.37 1.68 3.89
CA ARG A 105 -21.30 0.55 4.06
C ARG A 105 -22.65 1.03 4.59
N THR A 106 -23.71 0.29 4.29
CA THR A 106 -25.08 0.58 4.76
C THR A 106 -25.20 0.61 6.29
N ASN A 107 -24.34 -0.11 7.01
CA ASN A 107 -24.25 -0.08 8.48
C ASN A 107 -23.53 1.16 9.04
N GLY A 108 -23.16 2.13 8.21
CA GLY A 108 -22.48 3.37 8.62
C GLY A 108 -20.97 3.26 8.79
N THR A 109 -20.37 2.09 8.56
CA THR A 109 -18.92 1.89 8.62
C THR A 109 -18.23 2.24 7.31
N TYR A 110 -16.95 2.56 7.39
CA TYR A 110 -16.11 2.86 6.22
C TYR A 110 -14.97 1.86 6.15
N GLY A 111 -14.48 1.60 4.95
CA GLY A 111 -13.29 0.78 4.73
C GLY A 111 -12.79 0.89 3.29
N PHE A 112 -11.59 0.41 3.02
CA PHE A 112 -11.05 0.40 1.67
C PHE A 112 -11.25 -0.97 1.02
N TYR A 113 -11.41 -1.00 -0.31
CA TYR A 113 -11.19 -2.24 -1.03
C TYR A 113 -9.74 -2.69 -0.91
N ASN A 114 -9.52 -4.01 -1.01
CA ASN A 114 -8.17 -4.56 -1.11
C ASN A 114 -7.45 -3.94 -2.31
N ASP A 115 -6.16 -3.72 -2.13
CA ASP A 115 -5.28 -3.16 -3.15
C ASP A 115 -4.17 -4.17 -3.48
N THR A 116 -3.45 -3.94 -4.57
CA THR A 116 -2.30 -4.74 -4.95
C THR A 116 -1.05 -3.87 -4.94
N TYR A 117 -0.06 -4.25 -4.12
CA TYR A 117 1.26 -3.69 -4.23
C TYR A 117 1.94 -4.30 -5.46
N ASN A 118 1.91 -3.56 -6.56
CA ASN A 118 2.80 -3.75 -7.69
C ASN A 118 3.69 -2.52 -7.76
N PHE A 119 5.00 -2.69 -7.94
CA PHE A 119 5.90 -1.55 -8.11
C PHE A 119 5.61 -0.89 -9.48
N GLU A 120 4.59 -0.05 -9.55
CA GLU A 120 4.22 0.69 -10.74
C GLU A 120 4.66 2.15 -10.64
N MET A 121 5.63 2.52 -11.47
CA MET A 121 5.83 3.91 -11.88
C MET A 121 4.68 4.26 -12.84
N HIS A 122 3.81 5.20 -12.47
CA HIS A 122 2.73 5.59 -13.38
C HIS A 122 3.29 6.38 -14.56
N ASN A 123 2.93 6.04 -15.79
CA ASN A 123 3.27 6.81 -16.99
C ASN A 123 2.39 8.06 -17.14
N SER A 124 2.48 9.02 -16.21
CA SER A 124 1.71 10.26 -16.25
C SER A 124 2.59 11.50 -16.18
N LEU A 125 2.20 12.54 -16.93
CA LEU A 125 2.83 13.85 -16.98
C LEU A 125 2.26 14.84 -15.95
N ARG A 126 1.32 14.40 -15.08
CA ARG A 126 0.79 15.28 -14.04
C ARG A 126 1.91 15.63 -13.04
N PRO A 127 2.11 16.90 -12.67
CA PRO A 127 3.23 17.32 -11.81
C PRO A 127 3.30 16.59 -10.47
N ASP A 128 2.16 16.24 -9.88
CA ASP A 128 2.03 15.50 -8.63
C ASP A 128 2.39 14.01 -8.79
N GLU A 129 2.08 13.41 -9.94
CA GLU A 129 2.49 12.04 -10.28
C GLU A 129 3.96 11.98 -10.72
N LEU A 130 4.48 13.02 -11.35
CA LEU A 130 5.92 13.19 -11.64
C LEU A 130 6.74 13.34 -10.36
N LEU A 131 6.24 14.09 -9.36
CA LEU A 131 6.85 14.17 -8.03
C LEU A 131 6.79 12.83 -7.29
N ARG A 132 5.68 12.09 -7.41
CA ARG A 132 5.58 10.72 -6.89
C ARG A 132 6.61 9.82 -7.57
N ASN A 133 6.68 9.83 -8.91
CA ASN A 133 7.63 9.05 -9.68
C ASN A 133 9.09 9.43 -9.39
N ALA A 134 9.41 10.71 -9.19
CA ALA A 134 10.74 11.17 -8.81
C ALA A 134 11.15 10.67 -7.42
N ASN A 135 10.23 10.72 -6.44
CA ASN A 135 10.44 10.12 -5.12
C ASN A 135 10.52 8.58 -5.17
N THR A 136 9.74 7.95 -6.05
CA THR A 136 9.78 6.51 -6.32
C THR A 136 11.09 6.10 -7.01
N LYS A 137 11.71 6.96 -7.84
CA LYS A 137 12.95 6.70 -8.57
C LYS A 137 14.20 6.66 -7.68
N ILE A 138 14.21 7.40 -6.57
CA ILE A 138 15.33 7.43 -5.61
C ILE A 138 15.30 6.21 -4.66
N GLY A 139 14.20 5.43 -4.65
CA GLY A 139 14.02 4.22 -3.84
C GLY A 139 13.40 3.05 -4.61
N SER A 140 13.54 2.99 -5.94
CA SER A 140 12.98 1.90 -6.73
C SER A 140 13.63 0.56 -6.34
N PRO A 141 12.86 -0.51 -6.08
CA PRO A 141 13.41 -1.82 -5.88
C PRO A 141 14.12 -2.26 -7.17
N THR A 142 15.42 -2.52 -7.07
CA THR A 142 16.18 -3.15 -8.14
C THR A 142 15.73 -4.60 -8.28
N CYS A 143 15.25 -5.01 -9.46
CA CYS A 143 14.93 -6.40 -9.78
C CYS A 143 16.05 -7.01 -10.61
N GLY A 144 16.72 -8.02 -10.08
CA GLY A 144 17.69 -8.83 -10.82
C GLY A 144 17.05 -10.12 -11.36
N SER A 145 17.79 -10.86 -12.20
CA SER A 145 17.32 -12.14 -12.77
C SER A 145 17.01 -13.22 -11.72
N LEU A 146 17.50 -13.04 -10.49
CA LEU A 146 17.29 -13.94 -9.36
C LEU A 146 16.32 -13.38 -8.32
N SER A 147 15.76 -12.19 -8.54
CA SER A 147 14.78 -11.57 -7.65
C SER A 147 13.39 -12.17 -7.90
N GLY A 148 12.52 -12.08 -6.89
CA GLY A 148 11.13 -12.50 -7.03
C GLY A 148 10.32 -11.46 -7.80
N CYS A 149 10.28 -10.23 -7.30
CA CYS A 149 9.61 -9.09 -7.94
C CYS A 149 8.17 -9.38 -8.36
N ILE A 150 7.45 -10.13 -7.51
CA ILE A 150 6.04 -10.45 -7.70
C ILE A 150 5.21 -9.58 -6.74
N GLY A 151 4.21 -8.90 -7.31
CA GLY A 151 3.26 -8.10 -6.53
C GLY A 151 2.47 -8.95 -5.54
N PHE A 152 1.94 -8.32 -4.50
CA PHE A 152 1.18 -8.98 -3.43
C PHE A 152 -0.02 -8.13 -3.02
N ASN A 153 -0.96 -8.72 -2.30
CA ASN A 153 -2.21 -8.07 -1.90
C ASN A 153 -2.03 -7.29 -0.60
N ILE A 154 -2.65 -6.12 -0.52
CA ILE A 154 -2.84 -5.33 0.68
C ILE A 154 -4.32 -5.39 1.04
N SER A 155 -4.64 -5.97 2.20
CA SER A 155 -6.01 -5.97 2.72
C SER A 155 -6.17 -5.01 3.88
N PHE A 156 -7.20 -4.16 3.80
CA PHE A 156 -7.53 -3.18 4.84
C PHE A 156 -8.56 -3.69 5.85
N ASN A 157 -8.82 -5.01 5.87
CA ASN A 157 -9.90 -5.62 6.65
C ASN A 157 -9.60 -5.75 8.15
N LYS A 158 -8.49 -5.21 8.65
CA LYS A 158 -8.13 -5.29 10.07
C LYS A 158 -9.00 -4.39 10.95
N THR A 159 -9.39 -3.21 10.44
CA THR A 159 -10.22 -2.24 11.17
C THR A 159 -11.12 -1.46 10.22
N ASN A 160 -12.20 -0.88 10.74
CA ASN A 160 -12.96 0.13 10.00
C ASN A 160 -12.16 1.43 9.93
N TYR A 161 -12.33 2.17 8.83
CA TYR A 161 -11.72 3.48 8.65
C TYR A 161 -12.50 4.55 9.42
N ASN A 162 -11.79 5.47 10.08
CA ASN A 162 -12.39 6.57 10.80
C ASN A 162 -12.88 7.66 9.83
N PRO A 163 -14.19 7.94 9.75
CA PRO A 163 -14.73 8.93 8.80
C PRO A 163 -14.22 10.35 9.05
N LYS A 164 -13.72 10.69 10.26
CA LYS A 164 -13.11 11.99 10.55
C LYS A 164 -11.81 12.24 9.76
N ASN A 165 -11.22 11.19 9.19
CA ASN A 165 -10.03 11.29 8.36
C ASN A 165 -10.37 11.50 6.87
N ILE A 166 -11.66 11.56 6.50
CA ILE A 166 -12.11 11.87 5.14
C ILE A 166 -12.18 13.38 4.98
N ILE A 167 -11.52 13.92 3.95
CA ILE A 167 -11.60 15.32 3.55
C ILE A 167 -12.35 15.38 2.22
N ASN A 168 -13.45 16.12 2.21
CA ASN A 168 -14.20 16.47 1.02
C ASN A 168 -14.02 17.97 0.78
N LEU A 169 -13.58 18.37 -0.41
CA LEU A 169 -13.39 19.79 -0.75
C LEU A 169 -14.68 20.47 -1.23
N ASN A 170 -15.75 19.70 -1.41
CA ASN A 170 -17.07 20.19 -1.78
C ASN A 170 -18.00 20.42 -0.57
N ASP A 171 -17.53 20.11 0.64
CA ASP A 171 -18.20 20.37 1.92
C ASP A 171 -17.60 21.60 2.62
#